data_AF-A0A6P6U5Y0-F1
#
_entry.id   AF-A0A6P6U5Y0-F1
#
_cell.length_a   1.000
_cell.length_b   1.000
_cell.length_c   1.000
_cell.angle_alpha   90.00
_cell.angle_beta   90.00
_cell.angle_gamma   90.00
#
_symmetry.space_group_name_H-M   'P 1'
#
loop_
_entity.id
_entity.type
_entity.pdbx_description
1 polymer ?
#
loop_
_entity_poly.entity_id
_entity_poly.type
_entity_poly.pdbx_seq_one_letter_code
_entity_poly.pdbx_strand_id
1 'polypeptide(L)'
;MEVKSHCNFISRKSTKMVRKMGKKEHHLWQKRDSARSGQKALNLVRNISGLPNEKEAVYGALDKWIAWEAEFPLIAAAKALRILRKKSQWVRVIQIAKWMLSKGQGTTMTTYDSLLLAFDMDCRIDEAERLWNMILHIHTRSTSKKLFSRMISLYDHHNMPDKVIEVFADMEELGVKPDEDSLRKIARAFGTLGQVDKKKLVLDRYQGKWKYIHFNGEQVRVRRIHCDE
;
A
#
# COMPACT_ATOMS: atom_id res chain seq x y z
N MET A 1 64.30 -45.46 48.19
CA MET A 1 63.25 -45.48 47.16
C MET A 1 62.27 -44.36 47.47
N GLU A 2 62.48 -43.22 46.83
CA GLU A 2 61.62 -42.03 46.88
C GLU A 2 60.37 -42.26 46.01
N VAL A 3 59.19 -41.88 46.52
CA VAL A 3 58.02 -41.60 45.67
C VAL A 3 57.44 -40.26 46.11
N LYS A 4 57.67 -39.23 45.30
CA LYS A 4 57.26 -37.84 45.52
C LYS A 4 55.76 -37.65 45.23
N SER A 5 55.03 -37.20 46.23
CA SER A 5 53.71 -36.57 46.11
C SER A 5 53.76 -35.40 45.12
N HIS A 6 53.00 -35.46 44.02
CA HIS A 6 52.74 -34.32 43.14
C HIS A 6 51.25 -34.01 43.10
N CYS A 7 50.88 -32.94 43.80
CA CYS A 7 49.59 -32.28 43.72
C CYS A 7 49.59 -31.38 42.48
N ASN A 8 48.81 -31.71 41.44
CA ASN A 8 48.70 -30.88 40.24
C ASN A 8 47.49 -29.94 40.34
N PHE A 9 47.79 -28.68 40.58
CA PHE A 9 46.90 -27.52 40.59
C PHE A 9 46.36 -27.24 39.18
N ILE A 10 45.05 -27.38 38.97
CA ILE A 10 44.39 -27.01 37.70
C ILE A 10 44.25 -25.49 37.64
N SER A 11 45.17 -24.83 36.94
CA SER A 11 45.07 -23.42 36.58
C SER A 11 44.02 -23.23 35.47
N ARG A 12 42.84 -22.70 35.83
CA ARG A 12 41.83 -22.21 34.89
C ARG A 12 42.38 -20.98 34.14
N LYS A 13 42.88 -21.18 32.92
CA LYS A 13 43.10 -20.06 31.98
C LYS A 13 41.72 -19.53 31.55
N SER A 14 41.39 -18.33 31.99
CA SER A 14 40.22 -17.58 31.52
C SER A 14 40.50 -17.07 30.11
N THR A 15 39.92 -17.72 29.10
CA THR A 15 39.96 -17.22 27.73
C THR A 15 39.04 -16.02 27.64
N LYS A 16 39.60 -14.80 27.72
CA LYS A 16 38.89 -13.57 27.35
C LYS A 16 38.39 -13.71 25.91
N MET A 17 37.08 -13.88 25.73
CA MET A 17 36.43 -13.69 24.44
C MET A 17 36.55 -12.23 24.04
N VAL A 18 37.60 -11.92 23.27
CA VAL A 18 37.70 -10.66 22.55
C VAL A 18 36.57 -10.65 21.54
N ARG A 19 35.53 -9.84 21.81
CA ARG A 19 34.49 -9.54 20.82
C ARG A 19 35.18 -8.89 19.62
N LYS A 20 35.35 -9.65 18.53
CA LYS A 20 35.69 -9.08 17.22
C LYS A 20 34.61 -8.07 16.88
N MET A 21 34.98 -6.79 16.88
CA MET A 21 34.14 -5.71 16.41
C MET A 21 33.90 -5.96 14.92
N GLY A 22 32.72 -6.49 14.59
CA GLY A 22 32.33 -6.78 13.22
C GLY A 22 32.50 -5.52 12.39
N LYS A 23 33.13 -5.65 11.22
CA LYS A 23 33.17 -4.58 10.22
C LYS A 23 31.73 -4.09 10.04
N LYS A 24 31.49 -2.78 10.20
CA LYS A 24 30.18 -2.18 9.90
C LYS A 24 29.92 -2.42 8.41
N GLU A 25 29.19 -3.48 8.11
CA GLU A 25 28.65 -3.68 6.78
C GLU A 25 27.81 -2.47 6.45
N HIS A 26 28.03 -1.93 5.25
CA HIS A 26 27.26 -0.83 4.73
C HIS A 26 25.77 -1.12 4.94
N HIS A 27 24.96 -0.13 5.31
CA HIS A 27 23.54 -0.29 5.65
C HIS A 27 22.71 -1.05 4.59
N LEU A 28 23.21 -1.12 3.35
CA LEU A 28 22.65 -1.88 2.23
C LEU A 28 22.75 -3.40 2.40
N TRP A 29 23.77 -3.90 3.10
CA TRP A 29 24.02 -5.35 3.29
C TRP A 29 23.53 -5.86 4.64
N GLN A 30 23.08 -4.97 5.52
CA GLN A 30 22.40 -5.36 6.75
C GLN A 30 21.03 -5.94 6.40
N LYS A 31 20.86 -7.24 6.61
CA LYS A 31 19.55 -7.88 6.50
C LYS A 31 18.61 -7.24 7.51
N ARG A 32 17.63 -6.48 7.01
CA ARG A 32 16.54 -5.95 7.85
C ARG A 32 15.77 -7.12 8.43
N ASP A 33 15.65 -7.13 9.76
CA ASP A 33 15.01 -8.22 10.49
C ASP A 33 13.49 -8.24 10.22
N SER A 34 13.11 -9.04 9.21
CA SER A 34 11.76 -9.09 8.68
C SER A 34 10.77 -9.70 9.68
N ALA A 35 11.26 -10.60 10.53
CA ALA A 35 10.49 -11.24 11.59
C ALA A 35 10.13 -10.22 12.69
N ARG A 36 11.10 -9.44 13.15
CA ARG A 36 10.88 -8.40 14.18
C ARG A 36 9.85 -7.36 13.75
N SER A 37 9.96 -6.85 12.52
CA SER A 37 8.98 -5.91 11.97
C SER A 37 7.60 -6.52 11.74
N GLY A 38 7.53 -7.83 11.48
CA GLY A 38 6.27 -8.58 11.39
C GLY A 38 5.57 -8.70 12.75
N GLN A 39 6.30 -9.13 13.78
CA GLN A 39 5.76 -9.22 15.14
C GLN A 39 5.29 -7.85 15.65
N LYS A 40 6.07 -6.81 15.38
CA LYS A 40 5.71 -5.44 15.76
C LYS A 40 4.43 -4.96 15.10
N ALA A 41 4.23 -5.30 13.82
CA ALA A 41 2.99 -5.01 13.10
C ALA A 41 1.79 -5.75 13.71
N LEU A 42 1.96 -7.02 14.09
CA LEU A 42 0.91 -7.80 14.75
C LEU A 42 0.53 -7.24 16.12
N ASN A 43 1.53 -6.88 16.93
CA ASN A 43 1.31 -6.23 18.23
C ASN A 43 0.56 -4.91 18.06
N LEU A 44 0.94 -4.09 17.07
CA LEU A 44 0.22 -2.87 16.76
C LEU A 44 -1.25 -3.15 16.42
N VAL A 45 -1.50 -4.06 15.46
CA VAL A 45 -2.86 -4.42 15.03
C VAL A 45 -3.70 -4.91 16.22
N ARG A 46 -3.14 -5.75 17.09
CA ARG A 46 -3.83 -6.25 18.29
C ARG A 46 -4.20 -5.10 19.24
N ASN A 47 -3.27 -4.18 19.49
CA ASN A 47 -3.48 -3.07 20.42
C ASN A 47 -4.56 -2.11 19.95
N ILE A 48 -4.58 -1.79 18.65
CA ILE A 48 -5.53 -0.81 18.11
C ILE A 48 -6.89 -1.40 17.77
N SER A 49 -6.99 -2.71 17.48
CA SER A 49 -8.25 -3.32 17.04
C SER A 49 -9.37 -3.13 18.06
N GLY A 50 -9.05 -3.20 19.36
CA GLY A 50 -10.02 -3.12 20.46
C GLY A 50 -10.28 -1.71 21.02
N LEU A 51 -9.69 -0.66 20.46
CA LEU A 51 -9.89 0.71 20.97
C LEU A 51 -11.23 1.30 20.53
N PRO A 52 -11.76 2.34 21.18
CA PRO A 52 -12.85 3.11 20.59
C PRO A 52 -12.38 3.77 19.28
N ASN A 53 -13.32 4.18 18.42
CA ASN A 53 -13.02 4.86 17.15
C ASN A 53 -12.71 6.36 17.31
N GLU A 54 -12.46 6.80 18.54
CA GLU A 54 -12.07 8.16 18.87
C GLU A 54 -10.63 8.43 18.46
N LYS A 55 -10.41 9.61 17.84
CA LYS A 55 -9.09 10.02 17.37
C LYS A 55 -8.05 9.99 18.50
N GLU A 56 -8.38 10.53 19.67
CA GLU A 56 -7.46 10.65 20.80
C GLU A 56 -7.03 9.28 21.34
N ALA A 57 -7.97 8.33 21.47
CA ALA A 57 -7.65 6.99 21.93
C ALA A 57 -6.68 6.27 20.97
N VAL A 58 -6.97 6.35 19.67
CA VAL A 58 -6.17 5.66 18.64
C VAL A 58 -4.82 6.34 18.45
N TYR A 59 -4.79 7.67 18.34
CA TYR A 59 -3.56 8.42 18.12
C TYR A 59 -2.68 8.38 19.37
N GLY A 60 -3.25 8.45 20.57
CA GLY A 60 -2.52 8.26 21.81
C GLY A 60 -1.89 6.87 21.93
N ALA A 61 -2.59 5.82 21.50
CA ALA A 61 -2.03 4.46 21.45
C ALA A 61 -0.91 4.33 20.40
N LEU A 62 -1.06 4.97 19.24
CA LEU A 62 -0.04 5.00 18.19
C LEU A 62 1.21 5.80 18.60
N ASP A 63 1.03 6.92 19.29
CA ASP A 63 2.12 7.73 19.83
C ASP A 63 2.87 6.98 20.94
N LYS A 64 2.15 6.28 21.84
CA LYS A 64 2.77 5.36 22.81
C LYS A 64 3.54 4.21 22.13
N TRP A 65 3.06 3.73 20.99
CA TRP A 65 3.71 2.66 20.23
C TRP A 65 5.05 3.08 19.61
N ILE A 66 5.23 4.38 19.28
CA ILE A 66 6.50 4.92 18.78
C ILE A 66 7.38 5.55 19.86
N ALA A 67 6.87 5.79 21.07
CA ALA A 67 7.55 6.59 22.10
C ALA A 67 8.96 6.07 22.46
N TRP A 68 9.20 4.77 22.36
CA TRP A 68 10.48 4.13 22.70
C TRP A 68 11.31 3.72 21.47
N GLU A 69 10.93 4.21 20.29
CA GLU A 69 11.56 3.83 19.03
C GLU A 69 12.55 4.90 18.58
N ALA A 70 13.79 4.48 18.35
CA ALA A 70 14.85 5.38 17.86
C ALA A 70 14.58 5.89 16.44
N GLU A 71 13.88 5.09 15.62
CA GLU A 71 13.47 5.44 14.26
C GLU A 71 11.98 5.15 14.08
N PHE A 72 11.31 5.96 13.25
CA PHE A 72 9.91 5.73 12.95
C PHE A 72 9.72 4.33 12.34
N PRO A 73 8.88 3.45 12.91
CA PRO A 73 8.78 2.06 12.49
C PRO A 73 7.92 1.89 11.22
N LEU A 74 8.32 2.57 10.15
CA LEU A 74 7.59 2.68 8.88
C LEU A 74 7.25 1.32 8.27
N ILE A 75 8.19 0.38 8.29
CA ILE A 75 8.01 -0.97 7.75
C ILE A 75 6.96 -1.74 8.56
N ALA A 76 6.98 -1.62 9.89
CA ALA A 76 6.00 -2.27 10.75
C ALA A 76 4.60 -1.65 10.55
N ALA A 77 4.51 -0.32 10.43
CA ALA A 77 3.26 0.38 10.13
C ALA A 77 2.69 -0.02 8.76
N ALA A 78 3.53 -0.08 7.72
CA ALA A 78 3.12 -0.55 6.39
C ALA A 78 2.65 -2.01 6.40
N LYS A 79 3.32 -2.89 7.15
CA LYS A 79 2.87 -4.27 7.37
C LYS A 79 1.52 -4.33 8.11
N ALA A 80 1.32 -3.48 9.11
CA ALA A 80 0.06 -3.39 9.86
C ALA A 80 -1.10 -2.94 8.96
N LEU A 81 -0.90 -1.89 8.14
CA LEU A 81 -1.88 -1.44 7.14
C LEU A 81 -2.28 -2.59 6.21
N ARG A 82 -1.31 -3.38 5.72
CA ARG A 82 -1.59 -4.55 4.86
C ARG A 82 -2.41 -5.63 5.58
N ILE A 83 -2.14 -5.89 6.87
CA ILE A 83 -2.89 -6.86 7.67
C ILE A 83 -4.34 -6.37 7.87
N LEU A 84 -4.54 -5.10 8.21
CA LEU A 84 -5.86 -4.52 8.44
C LEU A 84 -6.70 -4.47 7.17
N ARG A 85 -6.07 -4.16 6.03
CA ARG A 85 -6.71 -4.24 4.70
C ARG A 85 -7.22 -5.65 4.41
N LYS A 86 -6.42 -6.69 4.70
CA LYS A 86 -6.86 -8.09 4.53
C LYS A 86 -8.01 -8.49 5.48
N LYS A 87 -8.11 -7.82 6.63
CA LYS A 87 -9.19 -7.99 7.60
C LYS A 87 -10.39 -7.07 7.35
N SER A 88 -10.37 -6.28 6.26
CA SER A 88 -11.39 -5.27 5.94
C SER A 88 -11.66 -4.27 7.06
N GLN A 89 -10.67 -3.99 7.93
CA GLN A 89 -10.80 -2.99 8.99
C GLN A 89 -10.49 -1.59 8.45
N TRP A 90 -11.33 -1.09 7.53
CA TRP A 90 -11.08 0.13 6.75
C TRP A 90 -10.93 1.37 7.64
N VAL A 91 -11.77 1.52 8.66
CA VAL A 91 -11.66 2.60 9.66
C VAL A 91 -10.27 2.64 10.32
N ARG A 92 -9.70 1.48 10.67
CA ARG A 92 -8.34 1.41 11.24
C ARG A 92 -7.26 1.73 10.24
N VAL A 93 -7.43 1.31 8.98
CA VAL A 93 -6.53 1.68 7.88
C VAL A 93 -6.52 3.20 7.72
N ILE A 94 -7.69 3.86 7.73
CA ILE A 94 -7.82 5.32 7.66
C ILE A 94 -7.09 5.98 8.83
N GLN A 95 -7.37 5.55 10.06
CA GLN A 95 -6.78 6.14 11.27
C GLN A 95 -5.26 6.04 11.28
N ILE A 96 -4.69 4.86 11.00
CA ILE A 96 -3.24 4.68 10.99
C ILE A 96 -2.60 5.46 9.84
N ALA A 97 -3.16 5.40 8.63
CA ALA A 97 -2.59 6.09 7.49
C ALA A 97 -2.61 7.62 7.69
N LYS A 98 -3.70 8.19 8.19
CA LYS A 98 -3.77 9.61 8.55
C LYS A 98 -2.80 9.98 9.67
N TRP A 99 -2.67 9.13 10.69
CA TRP A 99 -1.69 9.34 11.76
C TRP A 99 -0.25 9.34 11.19
N MET A 100 0.12 8.38 10.35
CA MET A 100 1.43 8.33 9.70
C MET A 100 1.71 9.63 8.92
N LEU A 101 0.75 10.07 8.10
CA LEU A 101 0.88 11.30 7.32
C LEU A 101 0.99 12.54 8.23
N SER A 102 0.27 12.59 9.36
CA SER A 102 0.35 13.70 10.33
C SER A 102 1.73 13.83 11.00
N LYS A 103 2.51 12.74 11.05
CA LYS A 103 3.90 12.76 11.53
C LYS A 103 4.90 13.07 10.40
N GLY A 104 4.43 13.39 9.19
CA GLY A 104 5.26 13.54 7.99
C GLY A 104 5.87 12.24 7.50
N GLN A 105 5.34 11.09 7.93
CA GLN A 105 5.91 9.78 7.64
C GLN A 105 5.07 9.01 6.62
N GLY A 106 5.75 8.21 5.80
CA GLY A 106 5.08 7.34 4.83
C GLY A 106 4.30 8.11 3.76
N THR A 107 4.71 9.33 3.40
CA THR A 107 4.20 10.11 2.26
C THR A 107 4.60 9.44 0.93
N THR A 108 4.04 8.27 0.68
CA THR A 108 4.35 7.43 -0.49
C THR A 108 3.07 7.13 -1.26
N MET A 109 3.21 6.88 -2.57
CA MET A 109 2.08 6.49 -3.43
C MET A 109 1.33 5.26 -2.89
N THR A 110 2.02 4.33 -2.20
CA THR A 110 1.41 3.16 -1.56
C THR A 110 0.51 3.51 -0.37
N THR A 111 0.91 4.52 0.43
CA THR A 111 0.10 4.99 1.55
C THR A 111 -1.14 5.72 1.04
N TYR A 112 -0.98 6.59 0.04
CA TYR A 112 -2.10 7.26 -0.63
C TYR A 112 -3.06 6.25 -1.27
N ASP A 113 -2.54 5.26 -2.00
CA ASP A 113 -3.34 4.14 -2.53
C ASP A 113 -4.08 3.40 -1.43
N SER A 114 -3.43 3.12 -0.29
CA SER A 114 -4.10 2.41 0.81
C SER A 114 -5.21 3.24 1.45
N LEU A 115 -5.00 4.55 1.57
CA LEU A 115 -5.98 5.48 2.17
C LEU A 115 -7.17 5.73 1.24
N LEU A 116 -6.93 5.92 -0.07
CA LEU A 116 -8.01 6.01 -1.06
C LEU A 116 -8.83 4.72 -1.13
N LEU A 117 -8.21 3.54 -1.03
CA LEU A 117 -8.98 2.28 -0.94
C LEU A 117 -9.88 2.29 0.28
N ALA A 118 -9.34 2.71 1.42
CA ALA A 118 -10.06 2.63 2.67
C ALA A 118 -11.22 3.63 2.68
N PHE A 119 -11.08 4.81 2.09
CA PHE A 119 -12.20 5.74 1.90
C PHE A 119 -13.27 5.20 0.97
N ASP A 120 -12.87 4.57 -0.15
CA ASP A 120 -13.81 3.90 -1.06
C ASP A 120 -14.66 2.87 -0.31
N MET A 121 -13.99 1.96 0.40
CA MET A 121 -14.66 0.86 1.11
C MET A 121 -15.43 1.29 2.38
N ASP A 122 -15.13 2.47 2.93
CA ASP A 122 -15.82 3.07 4.08
C ASP A 122 -16.88 4.12 3.63
N CYS A 123 -17.13 4.24 2.32
CA CYS A 123 -18.08 5.17 1.70
C CYS A 123 -17.82 6.66 2.01
N ARG A 124 -16.55 7.07 2.12
CA ARG A 124 -16.11 8.45 2.45
C ARG A 124 -15.60 9.20 1.23
N ILE A 125 -16.48 9.40 0.26
CA ILE A 125 -16.16 9.96 -1.06
C ILE A 125 -15.53 11.36 -0.92
N ASP A 126 -16.14 12.27 -0.15
CA ASP A 126 -15.63 13.65 0.05
C ASP A 126 -14.20 13.71 0.61
N GLU A 127 -13.80 12.71 1.41
CA GLU A 127 -12.44 12.64 1.94
C GLU A 127 -11.46 12.05 0.93
N ALA A 128 -11.92 11.12 0.10
CA ALA A 128 -11.14 10.66 -1.04
C ALA A 128 -10.90 11.79 -2.04
N GLU A 129 -11.90 12.61 -2.35
CA GLU A 129 -11.76 13.77 -3.26
C GLU A 129 -10.77 14.79 -2.71
N ARG A 130 -10.89 15.16 -1.43
CA ARG A 130 -9.94 16.07 -0.78
C ARG A 130 -8.51 15.54 -0.82
N LEU A 131 -8.32 14.25 -0.54
CA LEU A 131 -7.01 13.62 -0.63
C LEU A 131 -6.50 13.58 -2.07
N TRP A 132 -7.36 13.30 -3.04
CA TRP A 132 -7.02 13.26 -4.46
C TRP A 132 -6.54 14.62 -4.96
N ASN A 133 -7.28 15.69 -4.67
CA ASN A 133 -6.92 17.05 -5.05
C ASN A 133 -5.57 17.48 -4.42
N MET A 134 -5.34 17.10 -3.16
CA MET A 134 -4.06 17.32 -2.50
C MET A 134 -2.92 16.56 -3.23
N ILE A 135 -3.12 15.30 -3.60
CA ILE A 135 -2.12 14.51 -4.34
C ILE A 135 -1.83 15.15 -5.69
N LEU A 136 -2.85 15.53 -6.46
CA LEU A 136 -2.68 16.18 -7.76
C LEU A 136 -1.93 17.51 -7.63
N HIS A 137 -2.20 18.30 -6.59
CA HIS A 137 -1.52 19.57 -6.38
C HIS A 137 -0.04 19.39 -6.02
N ILE A 138 0.29 18.44 -5.13
CA ILE A 138 1.66 18.24 -4.64
C ILE A 138 2.50 17.40 -5.62
N HIS A 139 1.87 16.47 -6.33
CA HIS A 139 2.54 15.42 -7.11
C HIS A 139 2.06 15.34 -8.56
N THR A 140 1.64 16.47 -9.17
CA THR A 140 0.99 16.50 -10.49
C THR A 140 1.71 15.64 -11.53
N ARG A 141 3.04 15.83 -11.70
CA ARG A 141 3.83 15.12 -12.72
C ARG A 141 4.26 13.70 -12.34
N SER A 142 4.07 13.28 -11.09
CA SER A 142 4.51 11.98 -10.57
C SER A 142 3.36 11.11 -10.08
N THR A 143 2.11 11.54 -10.30
CA THR A 143 0.93 10.77 -9.94
C THR A 143 0.89 9.49 -10.76
N SER A 144 0.95 8.35 -10.07
CA SER A 144 1.03 7.05 -10.74
C SER A 144 -0.29 6.67 -11.41
N LYS A 145 -0.20 5.97 -12.56
CA LYS A 145 -1.34 5.31 -13.21
C LYS A 145 -2.24 4.55 -12.23
N LYS A 146 -1.65 3.88 -11.24
CA LYS A 146 -2.37 3.12 -10.21
C LYS A 146 -3.35 3.97 -9.40
N LEU A 147 -2.99 5.23 -9.08
CA LEU A 147 -3.86 6.12 -8.31
C LEU A 147 -5.03 6.64 -9.16
N PHE A 148 -4.79 6.93 -10.44
CA PHE A 148 -5.87 7.22 -11.39
C PHE A 148 -6.85 6.04 -11.50
N SER A 149 -6.35 4.82 -11.73
CA SER A 149 -7.19 3.62 -11.76
C SER A 149 -7.97 3.42 -10.45
N ARG A 150 -7.41 3.83 -9.31
CA ARG A 150 -8.12 3.80 -8.02
C ARG A 150 -9.27 4.80 -7.99
N MET A 151 -9.06 6.05 -8.40
CA MET A 151 -10.13 7.05 -8.40
C MET A 151 -11.26 6.67 -9.36
N ILE A 152 -10.92 6.14 -10.55
CA ILE A 152 -11.91 5.60 -11.49
C ILE A 152 -12.71 4.48 -10.83
N SER A 153 -12.04 3.55 -10.14
CA SER A 153 -12.73 2.44 -9.46
C SER A 153 -13.64 2.93 -8.33
N LEU A 154 -13.19 3.93 -7.57
CA LEU A 154 -13.97 4.54 -6.49
C LEU A 154 -15.25 5.18 -7.05
N TYR A 155 -15.15 6.07 -8.04
CA TYR A 155 -16.34 6.72 -8.59
C TYR A 155 -17.28 5.76 -9.32
N ASP A 156 -16.75 4.76 -10.03
CA ASP A 156 -17.57 3.70 -10.66
C ASP A 156 -18.32 2.86 -9.59
N HIS A 157 -17.66 2.50 -8.50
CA HIS A 157 -18.26 1.77 -7.37
C HIS A 157 -19.42 2.54 -6.73
N HIS A 158 -19.30 3.87 -6.62
CA HIS A 158 -20.33 4.75 -6.08
C HIS A 158 -21.30 5.32 -7.14
N ASN A 159 -21.31 4.76 -8.35
CA ASN A 159 -22.20 5.13 -9.45
C ASN A 159 -22.15 6.63 -9.82
N MET A 160 -20.95 7.20 -9.90
CA MET A 160 -20.69 8.59 -10.26
C MET A 160 -20.01 8.68 -11.65
N PRO A 161 -20.74 8.43 -12.75
CA PRO A 161 -20.15 8.35 -14.09
C PRO A 161 -19.54 9.67 -14.57
N ASP A 162 -20.09 10.82 -14.18
CA ASP A 162 -19.53 12.14 -14.52
C ASP A 162 -18.10 12.29 -13.95
N LYS A 163 -17.91 11.90 -12.69
CA LYS A 163 -16.60 11.93 -12.03
C LYS A 163 -15.61 10.93 -12.63
N VAL A 164 -16.08 9.78 -13.11
CA VAL A 164 -15.22 8.85 -13.88
C VAL A 164 -14.68 9.52 -15.14
N ILE A 165 -15.51 10.28 -15.86
CA ILE A 165 -15.10 11.01 -17.06
C ILE A 165 -14.15 12.16 -16.72
N GLU A 166 -14.38 12.90 -15.64
CA GLU A 166 -13.45 13.95 -15.17
C GLU A 166 -12.04 13.38 -14.93
N VAL A 167 -11.93 12.28 -14.16
CA VAL A 167 -10.62 11.64 -13.91
C VAL A 167 -9.99 11.12 -15.20
N PHE A 168 -10.79 10.61 -16.14
CA PHE A 168 -10.28 10.18 -17.44
C PHE A 168 -9.77 11.34 -18.29
N ALA A 169 -10.41 12.50 -18.25
CA ALA A 169 -9.91 13.70 -18.91
C ALA A 169 -8.54 14.12 -18.35
N ASP A 170 -8.38 14.11 -17.02
CA ASP A 170 -7.09 14.38 -16.37
C ASP A 170 -6.01 13.36 -16.81
N MET A 171 -6.39 12.07 -16.95
CA MET A 171 -5.48 11.04 -17.47
C MET A 171 -5.01 11.35 -18.89
N GLU A 172 -5.91 11.75 -19.79
CA GLU A 172 -5.56 12.13 -21.16
C GLU A 172 -4.63 13.34 -21.19
N GLU A 173 -4.93 14.38 -20.40
CA GLU A 173 -4.13 15.61 -20.34
C GLU A 173 -2.70 15.35 -19.86
N LEU A 174 -2.55 14.44 -18.89
CA LEU A 174 -1.24 14.04 -18.37
C LEU A 174 -0.56 12.92 -19.18
N GLY A 175 -1.16 12.48 -20.28
CA GLY A 175 -0.62 11.41 -21.14
C GLY A 175 -0.59 10.03 -20.48
N VAL A 176 -1.41 9.80 -19.45
CA VAL A 176 -1.48 8.54 -18.70
C VAL A 176 -2.53 7.64 -19.34
N LYS A 177 -2.11 6.53 -19.96
CA LYS A 177 -3.05 5.59 -20.58
C LYS A 177 -3.80 4.76 -19.54
N PRO A 178 -5.14 4.58 -19.65
CA PRO A 178 -5.90 3.69 -18.76
C PRO A 178 -5.42 2.23 -18.87
N ASP A 179 -5.63 1.44 -17.81
CA ASP A 179 -5.55 -0.02 -17.91
C ASP A 179 -6.87 -0.61 -18.39
N GLU A 180 -6.90 -1.93 -18.63
CA GLU A 180 -8.09 -2.59 -19.18
C GLU A 180 -9.32 -2.48 -18.27
N ASP A 181 -9.12 -2.55 -16.96
CA ASP A 181 -10.21 -2.45 -16.00
C ASP A 181 -10.77 -1.03 -15.94
N SER A 182 -9.87 -0.02 -15.86
CA SER A 182 -10.24 1.39 -15.92
C SER A 182 -10.94 1.73 -17.23
N LEU A 183 -10.44 1.24 -18.36
CA LEU A 183 -11.04 1.44 -19.67
C LEU A 183 -12.49 0.91 -19.72
N ARG A 184 -12.75 -0.25 -19.12
CA ARG A 184 -14.10 -0.82 -19.04
C ARG A 184 -15.04 0.07 -18.23
N LYS A 185 -14.56 0.62 -17.11
CA LYS A 185 -15.32 1.55 -16.25
C LYS A 185 -15.60 2.87 -16.95
N ILE A 186 -14.61 3.43 -17.64
CA ILE A 186 -14.77 4.63 -18.47
C ILE A 186 -15.79 4.41 -19.59
N ALA A 187 -15.70 3.29 -20.31
CA ALA A 187 -16.66 2.96 -21.36
C ALA A 187 -18.09 2.76 -20.81
N ARG A 188 -18.22 2.18 -19.61
CA ARG A 188 -19.50 2.09 -18.89
C ARG A 188 -20.03 3.49 -18.56
N ALA A 189 -19.20 4.37 -18.00
CA ALA A 189 -19.59 5.73 -17.63
C ALA A 189 -20.12 6.53 -18.83
N PHE A 190 -19.41 6.51 -19.97
CA PHE A 190 -19.91 7.13 -21.21
C PHE A 190 -21.24 6.53 -21.67
N GLY A 191 -21.41 5.20 -21.55
CA GLY A 191 -22.66 4.52 -21.86
C GLY A 191 -23.83 4.96 -20.96
N THR A 192 -23.61 5.02 -19.65
CA THR A 192 -24.61 5.47 -18.66
C THR A 192 -25.05 6.90 -18.93
N LEU A 193 -24.15 7.75 -19.42
CA LEU A 193 -24.43 9.15 -19.76
C LEU A 193 -24.98 9.34 -21.19
N GLY A 194 -25.28 8.25 -21.91
CA GLY A 194 -25.81 8.30 -23.28
C GLY A 194 -24.80 8.75 -24.34
N GLN A 195 -23.52 8.88 -23.99
CA GLN A 195 -22.46 9.36 -24.87
C GLN A 195 -21.83 8.19 -25.66
N VAL A 196 -22.65 7.50 -26.46
CA VAL A 196 -22.29 6.26 -27.16
C VAL A 196 -21.13 6.46 -28.13
N ASP A 197 -21.09 7.58 -28.86
CA ASP A 197 -20.01 7.88 -29.79
C ASP A 197 -18.66 7.99 -29.09
N LYS A 198 -18.62 8.67 -27.93
CA LYS A 198 -17.39 8.79 -27.13
C LYS A 198 -16.98 7.46 -26.52
N LYS A 199 -17.93 6.65 -26.06
CA LYS A 199 -17.66 5.27 -25.63
C LYS A 199 -16.94 4.49 -26.73
N LYS A 200 -17.44 4.54 -27.97
CA LYS A 200 -16.83 3.87 -29.12
C LYS A 200 -15.42 4.39 -29.39
N LEU A 201 -15.25 5.72 -29.46
CA LEU A 201 -13.94 6.35 -29.68
C LEU A 201 -12.89 5.94 -28.65
N VAL A 202 -13.27 5.88 -27.37
CA VAL A 202 -12.37 5.50 -26.28
C VAL A 202 -12.00 4.02 -26.35
N LEU A 203 -12.96 3.15 -26.67
CA LEU A 203 -12.69 1.73 -26.91
C LEU A 203 -11.76 1.54 -28.11
N ASP A 204 -12.04 2.20 -29.24
CA ASP A 204 -11.20 2.08 -30.44
C ASP A 204 -9.75 2.55 -30.20
N ARG A 205 -9.57 3.61 -29.39
CA ARG A 205 -8.25 4.18 -29.07
C ARG A 205 -7.44 3.29 -28.13
N TYR A 206 -8.06 2.75 -27.08
CA TYR A 206 -7.34 2.10 -25.97
C TYR A 206 -7.52 0.59 -25.90
N GLN A 207 -8.54 0.04 -26.52
CA GLN A 207 -8.83 -1.39 -26.47
C GLN A 207 -7.90 -2.14 -27.42
N GLY A 208 -7.06 -3.01 -26.85
CA GLY A 208 -6.26 -3.93 -27.63
C GLY A 208 -7.14 -4.91 -28.42
N LYS A 209 -6.80 -5.15 -29.69
CA LYS A 209 -7.46 -6.15 -30.56
C LYS A 209 -7.40 -7.58 -30.00
N TRP A 210 -6.47 -7.84 -29.09
CA TRP A 210 -6.22 -9.13 -28.50
C TRP A 210 -6.34 -9.04 -26.97
N LYS A 211 -6.80 -10.13 -26.36
CA LYS A 211 -6.75 -10.34 -24.91
C LYS A 211 -6.09 -11.68 -24.62
N TYR A 212 -5.43 -11.79 -23.48
CA TYR A 212 -4.93 -13.06 -22.98
C TYR A 212 -5.97 -13.63 -22.02
N ILE A 213 -6.34 -14.88 -22.21
CA ILE A 213 -7.20 -15.61 -21.29
C ILE A 213 -6.44 -16.83 -20.79
N HIS A 214 -6.69 -17.21 -19.54
CA HIS A 214 -6.24 -18.49 -19.04
C HIS A 214 -7.29 -19.55 -19.40
N PHE A 215 -6.89 -20.57 -20.15
CA PHE A 215 -7.72 -21.69 -20.53
C PHE A 215 -6.94 -22.98 -20.25
N ASN A 216 -7.51 -23.86 -19.43
CA ASN A 216 -6.86 -25.11 -18.99
C ASN A 216 -5.44 -24.94 -18.40
N GLY A 217 -5.20 -23.85 -17.68
CA GLY A 217 -3.89 -23.55 -17.09
C GLY A 217 -2.90 -22.87 -18.04
N GLU A 218 -3.20 -22.80 -19.34
CA GLU A 218 -2.37 -22.12 -20.35
C GLU A 218 -2.86 -20.70 -20.63
N GLN A 219 -1.95 -19.77 -20.96
CA GLN A 219 -2.32 -18.46 -21.47
C GLN A 219 -2.51 -18.51 -22.98
N VAL A 220 -3.75 -18.32 -23.42
CA VAL A 220 -4.12 -18.29 -24.84
C VAL A 220 -4.45 -16.85 -25.24
N ARG A 221 -3.90 -16.39 -26.36
CA ARG A 221 -4.21 -15.07 -26.95
C ARG A 221 -5.44 -15.19 -27.84
N VAL A 222 -6.52 -14.50 -27.48
CA VAL A 222 -7.80 -14.53 -28.20
C VAL A 222 -8.11 -13.13 -28.74
N ARG A 223 -8.62 -13.06 -29.98
CA ARG A 223 -9.04 -11.80 -30.59
C ARG A 223 -10.30 -11.31 -29.87
N ARG A 224 -10.39 -10.03 -29.54
CA ARG A 224 -11.66 -9.44 -29.07
C ARG A 224 -12.62 -9.37 -30.24
N ILE A 225 -13.73 -10.06 -30.12
CA ILE A 225 -14.87 -9.91 -31.02
C ILE A 225 -15.54 -8.59 -30.61
N HIS A 226 -15.59 -7.63 -31.53
CA HIS A 226 -16.46 -6.48 -31.38
C HIS A 226 -17.86 -6.98 -31.74
N CYS A 227 -18.78 -7.00 -30.78
CA CYS A 227 -20.19 -7.05 -31.12
C CYS A 227 -20.54 -5.63 -31.55
N ASP A 228 -20.52 -5.41 -32.86
CA ASP A 228 -21.24 -4.28 -33.45
C ASP A 228 -22.74 -4.63 -33.29
N GLU A 229 -23.37 -4.10 -32.25
CA GLU A 229 -24.84 -4.02 -32.15
C GLU A 229 -25.31 -2.73 -32.83
#